data_AF-A0A2E6QJB8-F1
#
_entry.id   AF-A0A2E6QJB8-F1
#
_cell.length_a   1.000
_cell.length_b   1.000
_cell.length_c   1.000
_cell.angle_alpha   90.00
_cell.angle_beta   90.00
_cell.angle_gamma   90.00
#
_symmetry.space_group_name_H-M   'P 1'
#
loop_
_entity.id
_entity.type
_entity.pdbx_description
1 polymer ?
#
loop_
_entity_poly.entity_id
_entity_poly.type
_entity_poly.pdbx_seq_one_letter_code
_entity_poly.pdbx_strand_id
1 'polypeptide(L)'
;MFPSSVSRFGLCHAGRSRALWRAHRPTAMDRPRSASTTSEDISTGGPMIWINISAARRIMEAMAIPSTAPRRRRTLPVLGLIFCLICTALTAPASAADNKRFNEALLSYQYGDYSEAFRKFLSLADEGDSDAQYYVGFMYAQGLGVAQDYEEAADWYERAALQGHAPAQNYLGLLYYEGKGVDKDFRSAFIYFELAAAQGNQDGVNNRLIVARKMTTDQITEAQKAAGRLIRKIDTSEGIRLPNSLGSGVVVSAAGHVLTHRSVIDGCKLIKVRHGKTVEDADVALKDEFNDLVLLSTDPGIGDPAIMGAGEPEDGAELVMFAHHIDDDLAISPNIAETTVINTPNLVRTDRRYFEVSPPDGMNSENGAPLYDAKGALVGIVVTGIRPESIGRVKGALPEKMTFAMRADLMSVLMHINGIGFVKAKADPDGATDVETAESASAVAVECWLGEGRTINPGAISRMRQAGQ
;
A
#
# COMPACT_ATOMS: atom_id res chain seq x y z
N MET A 1 -26.33 -64.78 40.59
CA MET A 1 -27.70 -64.24 40.79
C MET A 1 -28.03 -63.33 39.61
N PHE A 2 -29.30 -63.35 39.19
CA PHE A 2 -30.02 -62.51 38.21
C PHE A 2 -31.44 -62.31 38.81
N PRO A 3 -32.36 -61.49 38.25
CA PRO A 3 -32.23 -60.33 37.36
C PRO A 3 -32.83 -59.09 38.12
N SER A 4 -33.88 -58.30 37.78
CA SER A 4 -34.71 -58.01 36.58
C SER A 4 -35.61 -56.77 36.79
N SER A 5 -35.44 -55.70 36.00
CA SER A 5 -36.54 -54.83 35.49
C SER A 5 -35.96 -53.76 34.53
N VAL A 6 -36.42 -53.52 33.29
CA VAL A 6 -37.44 -54.12 32.41
C VAL A 6 -38.93 -53.83 32.66
N SER A 7 -39.48 -52.89 31.88
CA SER A 7 -40.70 -53.00 31.00
C SER A 7 -40.70 -51.77 30.05
N ARG A 8 -41.06 -51.78 28.75
CA ARG A 8 -42.18 -52.38 27.94
C ARG A 8 -43.53 -51.72 28.26
N PHE A 9 -44.42 -51.38 27.31
CA PHE A 9 -44.58 -51.57 25.83
C PHE A 9 -45.16 -50.27 25.20
N GLY A 10 -45.38 -50.07 23.89
CA GLY A 10 -45.27 -50.99 22.73
C GLY A 10 -45.54 -50.33 21.35
N LEU A 11 -45.89 -51.17 20.36
CA LEU A 11 -46.00 -50.86 18.91
C LEU A 11 -47.41 -50.30 18.55
N CYS A 12 -47.81 -49.89 17.33
CA CYS A 12 -47.30 -50.02 15.93
C CYS A 12 -47.95 -48.88 15.05
N HIS A 13 -48.00 -48.79 13.70
CA HIS A 13 -47.66 -49.69 12.59
C HIS A 13 -47.36 -48.96 11.24
N ALA A 14 -46.61 -49.63 10.36
CA ALA A 14 -46.65 -49.67 8.88
C ALA A 14 -46.88 -48.41 7.99
N GLY A 15 -45.96 -48.22 7.03
CA GLY A 15 -46.15 -47.40 5.82
C GLY A 15 -44.93 -47.43 4.88
N ARG A 16 -44.88 -48.33 3.89
CA ARG A 16 -43.76 -48.45 2.92
C ARG A 16 -44.07 -47.72 1.61
N SER A 17 -43.05 -47.18 0.95
CA SER A 17 -42.70 -47.53 -0.44
C SER A 17 -41.32 -46.98 -0.86
N ARG A 18 -40.79 -47.45 -2.01
CA ARG A 18 -39.38 -47.26 -2.43
C ARG A 18 -39.23 -46.57 -3.79
N ALA A 19 -38.42 -45.50 -3.80
CA ALA A 19 -37.26 -45.30 -4.68
C ALA A 19 -37.42 -45.13 -6.22
N LEU A 20 -36.24 -44.90 -6.81
CA LEU A 20 -35.80 -44.95 -8.22
C LEU A 20 -35.77 -43.66 -9.06
N TRP A 21 -34.53 -43.27 -9.35
CA TRP A 21 -34.12 -42.44 -10.49
C TRP A 21 -34.51 -43.08 -11.83
N ARG A 22 -34.78 -42.25 -12.84
CA ARG A 22 -34.26 -42.42 -14.21
C ARG A 22 -34.37 -41.11 -15.00
N ALA A 23 -33.39 -40.84 -15.86
CA ALA A 23 -33.35 -39.69 -16.75
C ALA A 23 -33.54 -40.10 -18.22
N HIS A 24 -34.14 -39.23 -19.04
CA HIS A 24 -34.16 -39.33 -20.50
C HIS A 24 -33.99 -37.94 -21.14
N ARG A 25 -33.36 -37.89 -22.32
CA ARG A 25 -33.32 -36.75 -23.25
C ARG A 25 -34.33 -37.01 -24.41
N PRO A 26 -34.24 -36.36 -25.60
CA PRO A 26 -35.00 -35.15 -25.89
C PRO A 26 -35.86 -35.24 -27.17
N THR A 27 -36.72 -34.24 -27.41
CA THR A 27 -37.37 -33.98 -28.71
C THR A 27 -37.42 -32.48 -28.99
N ALA A 28 -37.65 -32.10 -30.25
CA ALA A 28 -37.56 -30.72 -30.75
C ALA A 28 -38.68 -30.39 -31.76
N MET A 29 -38.79 -29.09 -32.11
CA MET A 29 -39.86 -28.47 -32.94
C MET A 29 -41.20 -28.37 -32.18
N ASP A 30 -42.01 -27.31 -32.30
CA ASP A 30 -42.23 -26.42 -33.45
C ASP A 30 -42.14 -24.89 -33.17
N ARG A 31 -42.17 -24.10 -34.27
CA ARG A 31 -42.49 -22.66 -34.29
C ARG A 31 -43.74 -22.42 -35.13
N PRO A 32 -44.67 -21.56 -34.66
CA PRO A 32 -45.16 -20.47 -35.53
C PRO A 32 -44.58 -19.08 -35.16
N ARG A 33 -45.07 -18.01 -35.80
CA ARG A 33 -44.53 -16.64 -35.75
C ARG A 33 -45.51 -15.64 -35.12
N SER A 34 -44.95 -14.53 -34.59
CA SER A 34 -45.42 -13.11 -34.71
C SER A 34 -46.88 -12.74 -34.37
N ALA A 35 -47.17 -11.62 -33.68
CA ALA A 35 -46.34 -10.55 -33.10
C ALA A 35 -47.16 -9.71 -32.08
N SER A 36 -46.51 -8.75 -31.41
CA SER A 36 -47.04 -7.82 -30.39
C SER A 36 -47.64 -8.49 -29.14
N THR A 37 -47.28 -8.12 -27.91
CA THR A 37 -47.09 -6.75 -27.38
C THR A 37 -45.89 -6.60 -26.42
N THR A 38 -45.50 -5.35 -26.18
CA THR A 38 -44.92 -4.80 -24.92
C THR A 38 -43.90 -5.64 -24.13
N SER A 39 -42.65 -5.17 -24.11
CA SER A 39 -41.72 -5.35 -22.99
C SER A 39 -41.32 -3.97 -22.46
N GLU A 40 -41.40 -3.78 -21.15
CA GLU A 40 -40.81 -2.62 -20.45
C GLU A 40 -39.34 -2.94 -20.19
N ASP A 41 -38.42 -2.11 -20.67
CA ASP A 41 -36.99 -2.24 -20.34
C ASP A 41 -36.62 -1.33 -19.17
N ILE A 42 -35.86 -1.89 -18.22
CA ILE A 42 -35.56 -1.27 -16.92
C ILE A 42 -34.37 -0.30 -17.06
N SER A 43 -34.52 0.91 -16.49
CA SER A 43 -33.54 1.99 -16.61
C SER A 43 -32.36 1.86 -15.65
N THR A 44 -31.13 1.87 -16.19
CA THR A 44 -29.89 2.18 -15.47
C THR A 44 -29.16 3.36 -16.13
N GLY A 45 -29.67 4.57 -15.89
CA GLY A 45 -29.14 5.80 -16.47
C GLY A 45 -27.95 6.37 -15.69
N GLY A 46 -26.81 6.55 -16.35
CA GLY A 46 -25.74 7.45 -15.88
C GLY A 46 -26.10 8.93 -16.13
N PRO A 47 -25.54 9.89 -15.37
CA PRO A 47 -25.89 11.30 -15.48
C PRO A 47 -25.30 11.96 -16.74
N MET A 48 -26.14 12.25 -17.75
CA MET A 48 -25.75 13.12 -18.86
C MET A 48 -25.69 14.60 -18.40
N ILE A 49 -24.49 15.17 -18.38
CA ILE A 49 -24.27 16.60 -18.12
C ILE A 49 -24.70 17.42 -19.34
N TRP A 50 -25.90 18.01 -19.28
CA TRP A 50 -26.38 18.95 -20.30
C TRP A 50 -25.81 20.36 -20.09
N ILE A 51 -24.75 20.70 -20.82
CA ILE A 51 -24.28 22.10 -20.89
C ILE A 51 -25.31 22.92 -21.67
N ASN A 52 -26.04 23.79 -20.98
CA ASN A 52 -27.05 24.65 -21.60
C ASN A 52 -26.42 25.84 -22.34
N ILE A 53 -26.05 25.62 -23.60
CA ILE A 53 -25.40 26.59 -24.52
C ILE A 53 -26.17 27.93 -24.62
N SER A 54 -27.48 27.96 -24.36
CA SER A 54 -28.26 29.22 -24.41
C SER A 54 -27.89 30.23 -23.31
N ALA A 55 -27.34 29.79 -22.18
CA ALA A 55 -26.95 30.67 -21.08
C ALA A 55 -25.69 31.48 -21.40
N ALA A 56 -24.65 30.84 -21.95
CA ALA A 56 -23.38 31.48 -22.28
C ALA A 56 -23.54 32.61 -23.31
N ARG A 57 -24.46 32.45 -24.28
CA ARG A 57 -24.75 33.45 -25.31
C ARG A 57 -25.25 34.77 -24.73
N ARG A 58 -26.12 34.72 -23.71
CA ARG A 58 -26.69 35.92 -23.07
C ARG A 58 -25.66 36.77 -22.33
N ILE A 59 -24.53 36.19 -21.91
CA ILE A 59 -23.46 36.93 -21.23
C ILE A 59 -22.63 37.73 -22.25
N MET A 60 -22.37 37.19 -23.44
CA MET A 60 -21.66 37.93 -24.49
C MET A 60 -22.51 39.04 -25.13
N GLU A 61 -23.82 38.83 -25.28
CA GLU A 61 -24.74 39.84 -25.82
C GLU A 61 -24.94 41.06 -24.89
N ALA A 62 -24.49 40.98 -23.61
CA ALA A 62 -24.58 42.06 -22.64
C ALA A 62 -23.44 43.10 -22.68
N MET A 63 -22.37 42.89 -23.46
CA MET A 63 -21.19 43.78 -23.52
C MET A 63 -21.23 44.82 -24.66
N ALA A 64 -22.41 45.14 -25.17
CA ALA A 64 -22.60 46.11 -26.26
C ALA A 64 -22.49 47.57 -25.78
N ILE A 65 -21.25 48.09 -25.68
CA ILE A 65 -20.98 49.50 -25.33
C ILE A 65 -21.44 50.45 -26.46
N PRO A 66 -22.32 51.44 -26.21
CA PRO A 66 -22.76 52.39 -27.24
C PRO A 66 -21.65 53.41 -27.58
N SER A 67 -21.40 53.61 -28.87
CA SER A 67 -20.24 54.36 -29.38
C SER A 67 -20.55 55.80 -29.82
N THR A 68 -20.42 56.78 -28.92
CA THR A 68 -20.61 58.22 -29.23
C THR A 68 -19.53 59.13 -28.61
N ALA A 69 -18.30 59.09 -29.13
CA ALA A 69 -17.26 60.09 -28.87
C ALA A 69 -16.28 60.23 -30.08
N PRO A 70 -15.66 61.41 -30.32
CA PRO A 70 -15.01 61.70 -31.60
C PRO A 70 -13.56 61.16 -31.75
N ARG A 71 -13.16 60.95 -33.01
CA ARG A 71 -11.83 60.47 -33.42
C ARG A 71 -10.69 61.37 -32.89
N ARG A 72 -9.80 60.81 -32.07
CA ARG A 72 -8.37 61.18 -32.02
C ARG A 72 -7.52 60.00 -32.45
N ARG A 73 -6.61 60.21 -33.41
CA ARG A 73 -5.63 59.19 -33.80
C ARG A 73 -4.67 58.91 -32.64
N ARG A 74 -4.63 57.66 -32.17
CA ARG A 74 -3.49 57.08 -31.46
C ARG A 74 -3.13 55.77 -32.13
N THR A 75 -1.87 55.62 -32.51
CA THR A 75 -1.31 54.36 -33.02
C THR A 75 -1.19 53.38 -31.87
N LEU A 76 -1.96 52.29 -31.90
CA LEU A 76 -1.72 51.18 -30.97
C LEU A 76 -0.42 50.45 -31.36
N PRO A 77 0.45 50.09 -30.41
CA PRO A 77 1.67 49.35 -30.71
C PRO A 77 1.33 47.89 -31.00
N VAL A 78 1.64 47.42 -32.22
CA VAL A 78 1.40 46.02 -32.64
C VAL A 78 2.12 45.02 -31.72
N LEU A 79 3.26 45.40 -31.12
CA LEU A 79 3.96 44.60 -30.12
C LEU A 79 3.10 44.23 -28.90
N GLY A 80 2.16 45.09 -28.48
CA GLY A 80 1.33 44.82 -27.29
C GLY A 80 0.37 43.63 -27.50
N LEU A 81 -0.16 43.47 -28.72
CA LEU A 81 -0.99 42.32 -29.09
C LEU A 81 -0.15 41.04 -29.24
N ILE A 82 1.05 41.14 -29.79
CA ILE A 82 1.98 40.00 -29.93
C ILE A 82 2.43 39.51 -28.55
N PHE A 83 2.80 40.43 -27.64
CA PHE A 83 3.17 40.10 -26.26
C PHE A 83 2.02 39.43 -25.50
N CYS A 84 0.80 39.97 -25.63
CA CYS A 84 -0.40 39.37 -25.03
C CYS A 84 -0.67 37.95 -25.55
N LEU A 85 -0.58 37.73 -26.87
CA LEU A 85 -0.77 36.41 -27.48
C LEU A 85 0.29 35.39 -27.04
N ILE A 86 1.56 35.80 -26.93
CA ILE A 86 2.65 34.95 -26.42
C ILE A 86 2.41 34.61 -24.94
N CYS A 87 1.99 35.56 -24.11
CA CYS A 87 1.62 35.29 -22.72
C CYS A 87 0.46 34.30 -22.60
N THR A 88 -0.59 34.42 -23.42
CA THR A 88 -1.71 33.45 -23.39
C THR A 88 -1.34 32.05 -23.88
N ALA A 89 -0.29 31.91 -24.69
CA ALA A 89 0.17 30.62 -25.19
C ALA A 89 1.00 29.82 -24.17
N LEU A 90 1.57 30.48 -23.16
CA LEU A 90 2.35 29.83 -22.08
C LEU A 90 1.50 29.47 -20.85
N THR A 91 0.19 29.77 -20.84
CA THR A 91 -0.70 29.51 -19.70
C THR A 91 -1.89 28.62 -20.05
N ALA A 92 -1.67 27.58 -20.86
CA ALA A 92 -2.53 26.40 -20.81
C ALA A 92 -2.36 25.77 -19.41
N PRO A 93 -3.41 25.65 -18.58
CA PRO A 93 -3.27 25.06 -17.25
C PRO A 93 -2.91 23.58 -17.39
N ALA A 94 -1.97 23.08 -16.57
CA ALA A 94 -1.48 21.70 -16.64
C ALA A 94 -2.64 20.68 -16.65
N SER A 95 -3.65 20.90 -15.81
CA SER A 95 -4.88 20.10 -15.73
C SER A 95 -5.60 19.88 -17.06
N ALA A 96 -5.47 20.76 -18.06
CA ALA A 96 -6.05 20.53 -19.39
C ALA A 96 -5.30 19.45 -20.20
N ALA A 97 -3.98 19.32 -20.00
CA ALA A 97 -3.17 18.26 -20.58
C ALA A 97 -3.30 16.96 -19.77
N ASP A 98 -3.34 17.04 -18.44
CA ASP A 98 -3.43 15.87 -17.56
C ASP A 98 -4.81 15.20 -17.66
N ASN A 99 -5.90 15.98 -17.71
CA ASN A 99 -7.23 15.46 -18.05
C ASN A 99 -7.23 14.72 -19.41
N LYS A 100 -6.46 15.17 -20.40
CA LYS A 100 -6.37 14.48 -21.70
C LYS A 100 -5.62 13.15 -21.57
N ARG A 101 -4.49 13.12 -20.86
CA ARG A 101 -3.71 11.91 -20.59
C ARG A 101 -4.51 10.86 -19.83
N PHE A 102 -5.24 11.29 -18.80
CA PHE A 102 -6.12 10.43 -18.00
C PHE A 102 -7.25 9.83 -18.85
N ASN A 103 -7.94 10.65 -19.66
CA ASN A 103 -8.96 10.15 -20.59
C ASN A 103 -8.39 9.18 -21.63
N GLU A 104 -7.14 9.38 -22.09
CA GLU A 104 -6.45 8.43 -22.97
C GLU A 104 -6.09 7.10 -22.29
N ALA A 105 -5.88 7.08 -20.96
CA ALA A 105 -5.71 5.87 -20.17
C ALA A 105 -7.04 5.12 -19.99
N LEU A 106 -8.09 5.86 -19.62
CA LEU A 106 -9.44 5.36 -19.42
C LEU A 106 -10.05 4.80 -20.71
N LEU A 107 -9.75 5.39 -21.87
CA LEU A 107 -10.17 4.84 -23.17
C LEU A 107 -9.50 3.49 -23.47
N SER A 108 -8.18 3.35 -23.28
CA SER A 108 -7.49 2.06 -23.44
C SER A 108 -8.09 0.99 -22.52
N TYR A 109 -8.39 1.36 -21.27
CA TYR A 109 -9.04 0.48 -20.30
C TYR A 109 -10.44 0.05 -20.76
N GLN A 110 -11.28 1.00 -21.22
CA GLN A 110 -12.63 0.71 -21.70
C GLN A 110 -12.66 -0.16 -22.97
N TYR A 111 -11.65 -0.07 -23.82
CA TYR A 111 -11.50 -0.94 -25.00
C TYR A 111 -10.78 -2.28 -24.70
N GLY A 112 -10.35 -2.51 -23.46
CA GLY A 112 -9.70 -3.75 -23.03
C GLY A 112 -8.20 -3.86 -23.35
N ASP A 113 -7.55 -2.78 -23.81
CA ASP A 113 -6.08 -2.72 -23.89
C ASP A 113 -5.52 -2.39 -22.49
N TYR A 114 -5.59 -3.39 -21.62
CA TYR A 114 -5.20 -3.23 -20.22
C TYR A 114 -3.69 -2.99 -20.06
N SER A 115 -2.83 -3.50 -20.94
CA SER A 115 -1.39 -3.26 -20.83
C SER A 115 -1.00 -1.85 -21.30
N GLU A 116 -1.68 -1.26 -22.30
CA GLU A 116 -1.48 0.15 -22.61
C GLU A 116 -2.09 1.05 -21.52
N ALA A 117 -3.28 0.71 -21.01
CA ALA A 117 -3.94 1.43 -19.92
C ALA A 117 -3.10 1.44 -18.64
N PHE A 118 -2.58 0.29 -18.21
CA PHE A 118 -1.72 0.16 -17.03
C PHE A 118 -0.51 1.09 -17.14
N ARG A 119 0.20 1.06 -18.28
CA ARG A 119 1.36 1.92 -18.53
C ARG A 119 1.01 3.42 -18.52
N LYS A 120 -0.19 3.81 -18.97
CA LYS A 120 -0.65 5.21 -18.94
C LYS A 120 -1.06 5.64 -17.53
N PHE A 121 -1.81 4.81 -16.80
CA PHE A 121 -2.19 5.10 -15.43
C PHE A 121 -0.98 5.13 -14.50
N LEU A 122 -0.02 4.21 -14.63
CA LEU A 122 1.22 4.21 -13.84
C LEU A 122 1.99 5.52 -14.00
N SER A 123 2.18 6.00 -15.23
CA SER A 123 2.82 7.30 -15.50
C SER A 123 2.10 8.50 -14.86
N LEU A 124 0.79 8.45 -14.65
CA LEU A 124 0.03 9.50 -13.97
C LEU A 124 0.05 9.30 -12.44
N ALA A 125 0.05 8.06 -11.99
CA ALA A 125 0.09 7.68 -10.58
C ALA A 125 1.45 8.02 -9.92
N ASP A 126 2.55 7.83 -10.66
CA ASP A 126 3.91 8.26 -10.31
C ASP A 126 4.03 9.80 -10.21
N GLU A 127 3.26 10.52 -11.03
CA GLU A 127 3.16 11.99 -10.99
C GLU A 127 2.21 12.50 -9.89
N GLY A 128 1.52 11.59 -9.19
CA GLY A 128 0.71 11.90 -8.01
C GLY A 128 -0.81 11.89 -8.22
N ASP A 129 -1.32 11.59 -9.41
CA ASP A 129 -2.75 11.58 -9.71
C ASP A 129 -3.49 10.50 -8.90
N SER A 130 -4.43 10.91 -8.04
CA SER A 130 -5.13 10.01 -7.10
C SER A 130 -6.07 9.03 -7.79
N ASP A 131 -6.66 9.43 -8.90
CA ASP A 131 -7.62 8.61 -9.64
C ASP A 131 -6.83 7.56 -10.45
N ALA A 132 -5.65 7.95 -10.98
CA ALA A 132 -4.74 7.03 -11.64
C ALA A 132 -4.11 6.04 -10.66
N GLN A 133 -3.70 6.47 -9.46
CA GLN A 133 -3.24 5.59 -8.38
C GLN A 133 -4.30 4.53 -8.03
N TYR A 134 -5.56 4.95 -7.93
CA TYR A 134 -6.68 4.03 -7.76
C TYR A 134 -6.82 3.03 -8.92
N TYR A 135 -6.71 3.49 -10.18
CA TYR A 135 -6.78 2.59 -11.33
C TYR A 135 -5.60 1.61 -11.39
N VAL A 136 -4.37 2.03 -11.03
CA VAL A 136 -3.22 1.12 -10.90
C VAL A 136 -3.49 0.06 -9.85
N GLY A 137 -3.91 0.45 -8.64
CA GLY A 137 -4.24 -0.49 -7.56
C GLY A 137 -5.37 -1.47 -7.93
N PHE A 138 -6.38 -0.99 -8.67
CA PHE A 138 -7.44 -1.83 -9.22
C PHE A 138 -6.93 -2.84 -10.25
N MET A 139 -6.01 -2.42 -11.13
CA MET A 139 -5.46 -3.29 -12.17
C MET A 139 -4.52 -4.36 -11.60
N TYR A 140 -3.74 -4.05 -10.57
CA TYR A 140 -3.03 -5.05 -9.76
C TYR A 140 -4.00 -6.00 -9.05
N ALA A 141 -5.01 -5.49 -8.33
CA ALA A 141 -5.98 -6.32 -7.61
C ALA A 141 -6.80 -7.26 -8.51
N GLN A 142 -6.89 -6.98 -9.81
CA GLN A 142 -7.65 -7.79 -10.79
C GLN A 142 -6.77 -8.53 -11.82
N GLY A 143 -5.44 -8.32 -11.82
CA GLY A 143 -4.54 -8.90 -12.84
C GLY A 143 -4.82 -8.39 -14.27
N LEU A 144 -5.19 -7.12 -14.41
CA LEU A 144 -5.56 -6.51 -15.69
C LEU A 144 -4.34 -5.84 -16.33
N GLY A 145 -3.75 -6.48 -17.34
CA GLY A 145 -2.61 -5.94 -18.10
C GLY A 145 -1.26 -6.00 -17.38
N VAL A 146 -1.29 -6.33 -16.09
CA VAL A 146 -0.19 -6.64 -15.16
C VAL A 146 -0.51 -7.97 -14.46
N ALA A 147 0.46 -8.60 -13.80
CA ALA A 147 0.17 -9.77 -12.95
C ALA A 147 -0.74 -9.38 -11.77
N GLN A 148 -1.56 -10.32 -11.29
CA GLN A 148 -2.36 -10.07 -10.08
C GLN A 148 -1.44 -10.02 -8.86
N ASP A 149 -1.51 -8.91 -8.14
CA ASP A 149 -0.79 -8.66 -6.90
C ASP A 149 -1.72 -7.88 -5.97
N TYR A 150 -1.80 -8.24 -4.70
CA TYR A 150 -2.63 -7.53 -3.72
C TYR A 150 -1.79 -6.61 -2.81
N GLU A 151 -0.48 -6.84 -2.67
CA GLU A 151 0.42 -6.02 -1.86
C GLU A 151 0.67 -4.70 -2.59
N GLU A 152 1.04 -4.76 -3.87
CA GLU A 152 1.05 -3.59 -4.77
C GLU A 152 -0.33 -2.90 -4.81
N ALA A 153 -1.42 -3.66 -4.90
CA ALA A 153 -2.76 -3.06 -4.92
C ALA A 153 -3.08 -2.25 -3.65
N ALA A 154 -2.70 -2.75 -2.48
CA ALA A 154 -2.85 -2.03 -1.23
C ALA A 154 -2.01 -0.75 -1.20
N ASP A 155 -0.74 -0.82 -1.64
CA ASP A 155 0.18 0.32 -1.68
C ASP A 155 -0.33 1.43 -2.61
N TRP A 156 -0.87 1.07 -3.78
CA TRP A 156 -1.47 2.02 -4.72
C TRP A 156 -2.82 2.57 -4.25
N TYR A 157 -3.66 1.75 -3.60
CA TYR A 157 -4.88 2.26 -2.98
C TYR A 157 -4.58 3.16 -1.78
N GLU A 158 -3.54 2.92 -0.97
CA GLU A 158 -3.16 3.78 0.14
C GLU A 158 -2.76 5.18 -0.35
N ARG A 159 -1.88 5.24 -1.36
CA ARG A 159 -1.44 6.49 -2.00
C ARG A 159 -2.66 7.34 -2.42
N ALA A 160 -3.65 6.73 -3.07
CA ALA A 160 -4.89 7.40 -3.46
C ALA A 160 -5.81 7.73 -2.26
N ALA A 161 -5.95 6.80 -1.31
CA ALA A 161 -6.85 6.90 -0.17
C ALA A 161 -6.48 8.06 0.77
N LEU A 162 -5.18 8.27 0.98
CA LEU A 162 -4.66 9.37 1.79
C LEU A 162 -4.91 10.73 1.11
N GLN A 163 -4.86 10.80 -0.22
CA GLN A 163 -5.27 12.00 -1.00
C GLN A 163 -6.78 12.30 -0.94
N GLY A 164 -7.55 11.48 -0.21
CA GLY A 164 -8.99 11.64 -0.09
C GLY A 164 -9.77 10.95 -1.22
N HIS A 165 -9.16 10.08 -2.03
CA HIS A 165 -9.93 9.36 -3.05
C HIS A 165 -10.84 8.30 -2.40
N ALA A 166 -12.12 8.67 -2.20
CA ALA A 166 -13.08 7.88 -1.43
C ALA A 166 -13.31 6.44 -1.96
N PRO A 167 -13.27 6.15 -3.28
CA PRO A 167 -13.28 4.78 -3.78
C PRO A 167 -12.04 3.99 -3.33
N ALA A 168 -10.84 4.57 -3.37
CA ALA A 168 -9.62 3.90 -2.92
C ALA A 168 -9.64 3.63 -1.40
N GLN A 169 -10.16 4.57 -0.61
CA GLN A 169 -10.43 4.35 0.82
C GLN A 169 -11.33 3.13 1.02
N ASN A 170 -12.44 3.01 0.27
CA ASN A 170 -13.30 1.83 0.36
C ASN A 170 -12.60 0.53 -0.10
N TYR A 171 -11.82 0.54 -1.19
CA TYR A 171 -11.14 -0.66 -1.66
C TYR A 171 -10.00 -1.10 -0.75
N LEU A 172 -9.22 -0.18 -0.16
CA LEU A 172 -8.23 -0.52 0.85
C LEU A 172 -8.89 -1.09 2.13
N GLY A 173 -10.01 -0.52 2.55
CA GLY A 173 -10.82 -1.08 3.64
C GLY A 173 -11.31 -2.52 3.36
N LEU A 174 -11.62 -2.85 2.10
CA LEU A 174 -11.93 -4.22 1.69
C LEU A 174 -10.71 -5.14 1.74
N LEU A 175 -9.51 -4.67 1.35
CA LEU A 175 -8.29 -5.47 1.47
C LEU A 175 -7.96 -5.82 2.93
N TYR A 176 -8.07 -4.86 3.86
CA TYR A 176 -7.93 -5.12 5.30
C TYR A 176 -9.05 -6.03 5.86
N TYR A 177 -10.28 -5.88 5.40
CA TYR A 177 -11.40 -6.74 5.83
C TYR A 177 -11.23 -8.20 5.36
N GLU A 178 -10.75 -8.41 4.13
CA GLU A 178 -10.53 -9.74 3.55
C GLU A 178 -9.17 -10.35 3.91
N GLY A 179 -8.18 -9.54 4.31
CA GLY A 179 -6.79 -9.92 4.50
C GLY A 179 -6.13 -10.34 3.19
N LYS A 180 -6.02 -9.40 2.24
CA LYS A 180 -5.43 -9.62 0.91
C LYS A 180 -4.40 -8.55 0.63
N GLY A 181 -3.11 -8.93 0.59
CA GLY A 181 -1.99 -8.01 0.41
C GLY A 181 -1.71 -7.05 1.58
N VAL A 182 -2.63 -7.02 2.53
CA VAL A 182 -2.47 -6.50 3.89
C VAL A 182 -3.06 -7.54 4.82
N ASP A 183 -2.58 -7.54 6.05
CA ASP A 183 -3.09 -8.41 7.08
C ASP A 183 -4.51 -8.02 7.54
N LYS A 184 -5.20 -8.97 8.17
CA LYS A 184 -6.63 -8.85 8.43
C LYS A 184 -6.92 -8.03 9.68
N ASP A 185 -6.97 -6.71 9.54
CA ASP A 185 -7.43 -5.82 10.61
C ASP A 185 -8.82 -5.22 10.33
N PHE A 186 -9.78 -5.55 11.20
CA PHE A 186 -11.10 -4.94 11.22
C PHE A 186 -11.08 -3.47 11.68
N ARG A 187 -10.07 -3.04 12.44
CA ARG A 187 -9.91 -1.64 12.88
C ARG A 187 -9.43 -0.75 11.73
N SER A 188 -8.32 -1.05 11.05
CA SER A 188 -7.93 -0.30 9.85
C SER A 188 -8.99 -0.37 8.75
N ALA A 189 -9.65 -1.52 8.55
CA ALA A 189 -10.81 -1.62 7.65
C ALA A 189 -11.94 -0.64 8.03
N PHE A 190 -12.33 -0.58 9.32
CA PHE A 190 -13.33 0.37 9.80
C PHE A 190 -12.89 1.82 9.54
N ILE A 191 -11.63 2.16 9.81
CA ILE A 191 -11.07 3.51 9.61
C ILE A 191 -11.20 3.92 8.14
N TYR A 192 -10.76 3.06 7.22
CA TYR A 192 -10.84 3.31 5.78
C TYR A 192 -12.28 3.38 5.25
N PHE A 193 -13.23 2.61 5.80
CA PHE A 193 -14.65 2.77 5.47
C PHE A 193 -15.29 4.04 6.08
N GLU A 194 -14.89 4.47 7.28
CA GLU A 194 -15.34 5.73 7.90
C GLU A 194 -14.85 6.95 7.10
N LEU A 195 -13.61 6.91 6.61
CA LEU A 195 -13.04 7.91 5.70
C LEU A 195 -13.85 8.04 4.41
N ALA A 196 -14.14 6.92 3.75
CA ALA A 196 -14.98 6.90 2.55
C ALA A 196 -16.41 7.42 2.84
N ALA A 197 -17.00 6.97 3.96
CA ALA A 197 -18.33 7.39 4.40
C ALA A 197 -18.42 8.89 4.73
N ALA A 198 -17.38 9.49 5.32
CA ALA A 198 -17.30 10.91 5.62
C ALA A 198 -17.36 11.81 4.37
N GLN A 199 -17.02 11.25 3.20
CA GLN A 199 -17.10 11.90 1.88
C GLN A 199 -18.39 11.55 1.10
N GLY A 200 -19.31 10.79 1.70
CA GLY A 200 -20.57 10.38 1.08
C GLY A 200 -20.48 9.15 0.18
N ASN A 201 -19.38 8.39 0.21
CA ASN A 201 -19.30 7.12 -0.51
C ASN A 201 -20.20 6.07 0.18
N GLN A 202 -21.24 5.61 -0.52
CA GLN A 202 -22.25 4.71 0.03
C GLN A 202 -21.71 3.29 0.32
N ASP A 203 -20.73 2.82 -0.44
CA ASP A 203 -20.11 1.52 -0.19
C ASP A 203 -19.28 1.55 1.11
N GLY A 204 -18.56 2.65 1.37
CA GLY A 204 -17.92 2.92 2.66
C GLY A 204 -18.93 2.94 3.81
N VAL A 205 -20.09 3.62 3.64
CA VAL A 205 -21.17 3.60 4.63
C VAL A 205 -21.66 2.17 4.90
N ASN A 206 -21.86 1.36 3.86
CA ASN A 206 -22.33 -0.01 3.96
C ASN A 206 -21.30 -0.93 4.62
N ASN A 207 -20.05 -0.87 4.17
CA ASN A 207 -18.96 -1.75 4.59
C ASN A 207 -18.50 -1.45 6.01
N ARG A 208 -18.50 -0.18 6.44
CA ARG A 208 -18.35 0.20 7.86
C ARG A 208 -19.37 -0.52 8.75
N LEU A 209 -20.65 -0.57 8.33
CA LEU A 209 -21.72 -1.24 9.07
C LEU A 209 -21.63 -2.79 9.02
N ILE A 210 -20.84 -3.36 8.12
CA ILE A 210 -20.52 -4.79 8.06
C ILE A 210 -19.37 -5.09 9.02
N VAL A 211 -18.24 -4.37 8.93
CA VAL A 211 -17.07 -4.61 9.79
C VAL A 211 -17.33 -4.27 11.27
N ALA A 212 -18.16 -3.25 11.56
CA ALA A 212 -18.59 -2.95 12.93
C ALA A 212 -19.24 -4.15 13.64
N ARG A 213 -19.83 -5.12 12.91
CA ARG A 213 -20.41 -6.35 13.48
C ARG A 213 -19.36 -7.42 13.85
N LYS A 214 -18.08 -7.14 13.60
CA LYS A 214 -16.92 -7.98 13.94
C LYS A 214 -16.10 -7.42 15.11
N MET A 215 -16.42 -6.22 15.58
CA MET A 215 -15.63 -5.44 16.53
C MET A 215 -16.36 -5.23 17.86
N THR A 216 -15.63 -4.94 18.93
CA THR A 216 -16.20 -4.46 20.20
C THR A 216 -16.54 -2.97 20.13
N THR A 217 -17.39 -2.49 21.04
CA THR A 217 -17.71 -1.05 21.18
C THR A 217 -16.46 -0.20 21.39
N ASP A 218 -15.47 -0.71 22.13
CA ASP A 218 -14.23 0.01 22.42
C ASP A 218 -13.33 0.07 21.19
N GLN A 219 -13.20 -1.03 20.44
CA GLN A 219 -12.48 -1.06 19.15
C GLN A 219 -13.12 -0.07 18.14
N ILE A 220 -14.45 -0.04 18.05
CA ILE A 220 -15.18 0.94 17.21
C ILE A 220 -14.90 2.37 17.68
N THR A 221 -14.90 2.60 19.00
CA THR A 221 -14.66 3.93 19.57
C THR A 221 -13.25 4.45 19.27
N GLU A 222 -12.22 3.61 19.39
CA GLU A 222 -10.85 3.99 19.01
C GLU A 222 -10.65 4.09 17.50
N ALA A 223 -11.29 3.23 16.69
CA ALA A 223 -11.30 3.36 15.24
C ALA A 223 -11.94 4.69 14.79
N GLN A 224 -13.08 5.07 15.37
CA GLN A 224 -13.72 6.37 15.11
C GLN A 224 -12.87 7.55 15.55
N LYS A 225 -12.14 7.45 16.67
CA LYS A 225 -11.19 8.48 17.11
C LYS A 225 -10.01 8.60 16.14
N ALA A 226 -9.44 7.48 15.67
CA ALA A 226 -8.35 7.45 14.70
C ALA A 226 -8.78 8.01 13.34
N ALA A 227 -9.87 7.50 12.76
CA ALA A 227 -10.46 8.07 11.55
C ALA A 227 -10.77 9.57 11.69
N GLY A 228 -11.27 10.00 12.87
CA GLY A 228 -11.48 11.42 13.18
C GLY A 228 -10.20 12.24 13.28
N ARG A 229 -9.05 11.66 13.67
CA ARG A 229 -7.72 12.29 13.57
C ARG A 229 -7.26 12.35 12.12
N LEU A 230 -7.43 11.27 11.37
CA LEU A 230 -7.03 11.19 9.96
C LEU A 230 -7.81 12.17 9.08
N ILE A 231 -9.14 12.24 9.20
CA ILE A 231 -9.98 13.20 8.47
C ILE A 231 -9.50 14.64 8.71
N ARG A 232 -9.04 14.98 9.92
CA ARG A 232 -8.47 16.31 10.21
C ARG A 232 -7.08 16.50 9.60
N LYS A 233 -6.20 15.49 9.64
CA LYS A 233 -4.88 15.54 8.98
C LYS A 233 -5.01 15.66 7.46
N ILE A 234 -5.99 14.96 6.88
CA ILE A 234 -6.31 15.09 5.45
C ILE A 234 -6.83 16.51 5.22
N ASP A 235 -7.88 16.99 5.89
CA ASP A 235 -8.49 18.31 5.59
C ASP A 235 -7.62 19.55 5.98
N THR A 236 -6.34 19.40 6.34
CA THR A 236 -5.38 20.52 6.53
C THR A 236 -4.66 20.92 5.23
N SER A 237 -4.66 22.22 4.93
CA SER A 237 -4.08 22.80 3.70
C SER A 237 -2.56 22.64 3.50
N GLU A 238 -1.83 22.15 4.50
CA GLU A 238 -0.39 21.84 4.39
C GLU A 238 -0.15 20.47 3.72
N GLY A 239 -1.18 19.63 3.68
CA GLY A 239 -1.09 18.24 3.24
C GLY A 239 -0.38 17.34 4.24
N ILE A 240 -0.59 16.03 4.08
CA ILE A 240 0.24 15.05 4.77
C ILE A 240 1.49 14.81 3.90
N ARG A 241 2.67 14.74 4.51
CA ARG A 241 3.92 14.37 3.83
C ARG A 241 4.42 13.03 4.34
N LEU A 242 4.42 12.04 3.45
CA LEU A 242 4.95 10.70 3.68
C LEU A 242 6.04 10.40 2.64
N PRO A 243 6.98 9.50 2.98
CA PRO A 243 7.99 9.08 2.02
C PRO A 243 7.37 8.32 0.84
N ASN A 244 8.07 8.33 -0.29
CA ASN A 244 7.69 7.61 -1.50
C ASN A 244 7.79 6.08 -1.33
N SER A 245 8.78 5.62 -0.54
CA SER A 245 8.92 4.25 -0.05
C SER A 245 9.40 4.29 1.41
N LEU A 246 8.94 3.37 2.24
CA LEU A 246 9.36 3.20 3.63
C LEU A 246 9.89 1.77 3.81
N GLY A 247 11.04 1.64 4.45
CA GLY A 247 11.55 0.39 4.95
C GLY A 247 12.29 0.59 6.27
N SER A 248 13.09 -0.39 6.64
CA SER A 248 13.86 -0.40 7.89
C SER A 248 15.37 -0.43 7.62
N GLY A 249 16.13 -0.21 8.67
CA GLY A 249 17.57 -0.39 8.69
C GLY A 249 18.07 -0.56 10.11
N VAL A 250 19.38 -0.73 10.24
CA VAL A 250 20.05 -0.87 11.53
C VAL A 250 21.31 -0.02 11.57
N VAL A 251 21.50 0.73 12.66
CA VAL A 251 22.74 1.46 12.93
C VAL A 251 23.83 0.44 13.23
N VAL A 252 24.90 0.42 12.42
CA VAL A 252 25.99 -0.57 12.55
C VAL A 252 27.29 0.04 13.07
N SER A 253 27.40 1.37 13.18
CA SER A 253 28.58 2.06 13.70
C SER A 253 28.24 3.33 14.47
N ALA A 254 29.09 3.69 15.44
CA ALA A 254 28.97 4.96 16.19
C ALA A 254 29.27 6.21 15.33
N ALA A 255 29.60 6.03 14.05
CA ALA A 255 29.86 7.10 13.09
C ALA A 255 28.66 7.38 12.17
N GLY A 256 27.45 6.92 12.52
CA GLY A 256 26.23 7.18 11.76
C GLY A 256 26.02 6.30 10.52
N HIS A 257 26.78 5.21 10.35
CA HIS A 257 26.51 4.26 9.26
C HIS A 257 25.29 3.37 9.59
N VAL A 258 24.36 3.29 8.64
CA VAL A 258 23.11 2.51 8.72
C VAL A 258 23.07 1.52 7.56
N LEU A 259 22.73 0.26 7.85
CA LEU A 259 22.62 -0.80 6.85
C LEU A 259 21.14 -1.09 6.56
N THR A 260 20.77 -1.17 5.27
CA THR A 260 19.39 -1.39 4.79
C THR A 260 19.38 -2.18 3.47
N HIS A 261 18.20 -2.60 3.01
CA HIS A 261 18.01 -3.29 1.74
C HIS A 261 17.87 -2.30 0.57
N ARG A 262 18.41 -2.64 -0.60
CA ARG A 262 18.52 -1.73 -1.75
C ARG A 262 17.16 -1.27 -2.29
N SER A 263 16.13 -2.12 -2.28
CA SER A 263 14.79 -1.74 -2.76
C SER A 263 14.14 -0.62 -1.96
N VAL A 264 14.55 -0.41 -0.70
CA VAL A 264 14.06 0.71 0.14
C VAL A 264 14.49 2.06 -0.43
N ILE A 265 15.68 2.12 -1.05
CA ILE A 265 16.31 3.36 -1.52
C ILE A 265 16.44 3.46 -3.05
N ASP A 266 15.82 2.57 -3.82
CA ASP A 266 15.86 2.61 -5.27
C ASP A 266 15.08 3.82 -5.82
N GLY A 267 15.73 4.60 -6.70
CA GLY A 267 15.14 5.78 -7.35
C GLY A 267 15.06 7.06 -6.52
N CYS A 268 15.37 7.02 -5.21
CA CYS A 268 15.25 8.17 -4.31
C CYS A 268 16.16 9.34 -4.69
N LYS A 269 15.71 10.57 -4.44
CA LYS A 269 16.49 11.81 -4.61
C LYS A 269 17.01 12.38 -3.29
N LEU A 270 16.32 12.05 -2.20
CA LEU A 270 16.71 12.31 -0.82
C LEU A 270 16.37 11.04 -0.02
N ILE A 271 17.23 10.67 0.91
CA ILE A 271 17.01 9.55 1.84
C ILE A 271 17.05 10.16 3.25
N LYS A 272 16.16 9.71 4.13
CA LYS A 272 16.20 10.06 5.56
C LYS A 272 16.26 8.81 6.41
N VAL A 273 16.91 8.91 7.57
CA VAL A 273 16.85 7.90 8.62
C VAL A 273 16.14 8.49 9.83
N ARG A 274 15.20 7.74 10.41
CA ARG A 274 14.43 8.12 11.59
C ARG A 274 14.70 7.18 12.75
N HIS A 275 14.95 7.75 13.92
CA HIS A 275 14.94 7.05 15.21
C HIS A 275 14.00 7.77 16.17
N GLY A 276 12.82 7.18 16.39
CA GLY A 276 11.73 7.80 17.15
C GLY A 276 11.34 9.19 16.62
N LYS A 277 11.85 10.25 17.26
CA LYS A 277 11.60 11.65 16.89
C LYS A 277 12.77 12.32 16.14
N THR A 278 13.97 11.74 16.19
CA THR A 278 15.14 12.22 15.44
C THR A 278 15.00 11.81 13.99
N VAL A 279 15.37 12.71 13.07
CA VAL A 279 15.34 12.46 11.61
C VAL A 279 16.53 13.16 10.98
N GLU A 280 17.45 12.40 10.42
CA GLU A 280 18.63 12.93 9.73
C GLU A 280 18.55 12.62 8.23
N ASP A 281 19.12 13.50 7.40
CA ASP A 281 19.36 13.22 5.99
C ASP A 281 20.50 12.20 5.83
N ALA A 282 20.43 11.37 4.78
CA ALA A 282 21.32 10.23 4.59
C ALA A 282 21.91 10.17 3.17
N ASP A 283 23.23 10.02 3.10
CA ASP A 283 23.98 9.77 1.86
C ASP A 283 24.28 8.28 1.68
N VAL A 284 24.43 7.82 0.44
CA VAL A 284 24.85 6.44 0.16
C VAL A 284 26.37 6.31 0.26
N ALA A 285 26.86 5.67 1.32
CA ALA A 285 28.29 5.41 1.53
C ALA A 285 28.79 4.23 0.68
N LEU A 286 28.00 3.15 0.56
CA LEU A 286 28.34 1.96 -0.22
C LEU A 286 27.08 1.24 -0.72
N LYS A 287 27.16 0.67 -1.93
CA LYS A 287 26.17 -0.28 -2.45
C LYS A 287 26.82 -1.64 -2.66
N ASP A 288 26.15 -2.70 -2.21
CA ASP A 288 26.50 -4.08 -2.51
C ASP A 288 25.43 -4.67 -3.42
N GLU A 289 25.62 -4.50 -4.73
CA GLU A 289 24.71 -5.02 -5.76
C GLU A 289 24.73 -6.56 -5.87
N PHE A 290 25.57 -7.28 -5.11
CA PHE A 290 25.61 -8.74 -5.11
C PHE A 290 24.80 -9.37 -3.97
N ASN A 291 24.57 -8.59 -2.91
CA ASN A 291 23.74 -8.95 -1.75
C ASN A 291 22.48 -8.06 -1.61
N ASP A 292 22.28 -7.14 -2.54
CA ASP A 292 21.21 -6.12 -2.53
C ASP A 292 21.14 -5.31 -1.21
N LEU A 293 22.31 -5.06 -0.59
CA LEU A 293 22.46 -4.21 0.58
C LEU A 293 22.95 -2.80 0.21
N VAL A 294 22.57 -1.82 1.02
CA VAL A 294 23.06 -0.44 0.95
C VAL A 294 23.49 0.01 2.34
N LEU A 295 24.72 0.53 2.42
CA LEU A 295 25.20 1.26 3.59
C LEU A 295 24.99 2.75 3.35
N LEU A 296 24.19 3.35 4.22
CA LEU A 296 23.98 4.79 4.31
C LEU A 296 24.96 5.40 5.33
N SER A 297 25.25 6.69 5.19
CA SER A 297 25.89 7.53 6.21
C SER A 297 24.94 8.64 6.63
N THR A 298 24.89 8.90 7.94
CA THR A 298 24.11 9.96 8.59
C THR A 298 24.99 10.68 9.61
N ASP A 299 24.49 11.75 10.23
CA ASP A 299 25.21 12.39 11.34
C ASP A 299 25.34 11.43 12.55
N PRO A 300 26.50 11.41 13.25
CA PRO A 300 26.71 10.51 14.38
C PRO A 300 25.73 10.75 15.54
N GLY A 301 25.08 9.68 16.01
CA GLY A 301 24.12 9.74 17.12
C GLY A 301 22.66 9.58 16.73
N ILE A 302 22.34 9.25 15.48
CA ILE A 302 20.98 8.84 15.05
C ILE A 302 20.43 7.64 15.85
N GLY A 303 21.31 6.76 16.38
CA GLY A 303 20.97 5.64 17.24
C GLY A 303 22.25 4.93 17.73
N ASP A 304 22.11 3.93 18.59
CA ASP A 304 23.24 3.15 19.09
C ASP A 304 23.64 2.02 18.12
N PRO A 305 24.91 1.62 18.03
CA PRO A 305 25.33 0.58 17.10
C PRO A 305 24.92 -0.82 17.56
N ALA A 306 24.23 -1.56 16.69
CA ALA A 306 23.85 -2.94 16.94
C ALA A 306 25.06 -3.84 17.27
N ILE A 307 24.84 -4.78 18.19
CA ILE A 307 25.84 -5.77 18.58
C ILE A 307 25.84 -6.87 17.52
N MET A 308 26.83 -6.90 16.62
CA MET A 308 26.89 -7.89 15.55
C MET A 308 27.10 -9.30 16.13
N GLY A 309 26.12 -10.18 15.89
CA GLY A 309 26.16 -11.60 16.24
C GLY A 309 27.20 -12.38 15.43
N ALA A 310 27.40 -13.65 15.79
CA ALA A 310 28.43 -14.50 15.19
C ALA A 310 27.86 -15.83 14.69
N GLY A 311 27.96 -16.08 13.39
CA GLY A 311 27.62 -17.34 12.74
C GLY A 311 26.29 -17.32 11.98
N GLU A 312 25.72 -18.52 11.85
CA GLU A 312 24.45 -18.83 11.18
C GLU A 312 23.49 -19.25 12.30
N PRO A 313 22.28 -18.67 12.43
CA PRO A 313 21.37 -19.03 13.52
C PRO A 313 20.86 -20.46 13.33
N GLU A 314 20.58 -21.15 14.44
CA GLU A 314 20.15 -22.55 14.42
C GLU A 314 18.72 -22.70 13.86
N ASP A 315 18.44 -23.86 13.26
CA ASP A 315 17.11 -24.21 12.76
C ASP A 315 16.13 -24.35 13.93
N GLY A 316 14.99 -23.65 13.88
CA GLY A 316 14.07 -23.51 15.01
C GLY A 316 14.44 -22.43 16.03
N ALA A 317 15.46 -21.60 15.80
CA ALA A 317 15.78 -20.48 16.69
C ALA A 317 14.71 -19.37 16.63
N GLU A 318 14.24 -18.93 17.80
CA GLU A 318 13.37 -17.77 17.98
C GLU A 318 14.19 -16.47 17.85
N LEU A 319 13.66 -15.51 17.09
CA LEU A 319 14.29 -14.22 16.78
C LEU A 319 13.25 -13.09 16.90
N VAL A 320 13.70 -11.87 17.16
CA VAL A 320 12.85 -10.66 17.13
C VAL A 320 13.13 -9.86 15.85
N MET A 321 12.09 -9.51 15.10
CA MET A 321 12.17 -8.65 13.92
C MET A 321 11.68 -7.23 14.25
N PHE A 322 12.46 -6.22 13.86
CA PHE A 322 12.09 -4.80 13.99
C PHE A 322 11.85 -4.18 12.60
N ALA A 323 10.61 -4.23 12.13
CA ALA A 323 10.18 -3.53 10.92
C ALA A 323 9.66 -2.11 11.26
N HIS A 324 9.38 -1.31 10.24
CA HIS A 324 8.81 0.03 10.37
C HIS A 324 7.69 0.20 9.35
N HIS A 325 6.54 0.70 9.83
CA HIS A 325 5.34 0.88 9.03
C HIS A 325 4.77 2.28 9.24
N ILE A 326 3.80 2.65 8.40
CA ILE A 326 2.96 3.83 8.61
C ILE A 326 1.71 3.34 9.33
N ASP A 327 1.44 3.87 10.52
CA ASP A 327 0.30 3.43 11.34
C ASP A 327 -1.03 4.13 10.98
N ASP A 328 -2.13 3.69 11.60
CA ASP A 328 -3.48 4.30 11.49
C ASP A 328 -3.51 5.83 11.75
N ASP A 329 -2.50 6.38 12.43
CA ASP A 329 -2.35 7.81 12.72
C ASP A 329 -1.39 8.52 11.76
N LEU A 330 -0.78 7.82 10.80
CA LEU A 330 0.30 8.28 9.91
C LEU A 330 1.51 8.80 10.69
N ALA A 331 1.88 8.13 11.78
CA ALA A 331 3.24 8.15 12.27
C ALA A 331 4.01 6.98 11.63
N ILE A 332 5.32 7.19 11.43
CA ILE A 332 6.24 6.10 11.12
C ILE A 332 6.59 5.45 12.46
N SER A 333 6.11 4.23 12.65
CA SER A 333 6.12 3.52 13.93
C SER A 333 6.80 2.15 13.75
N PRO A 334 7.61 1.70 14.72
CA PRO A 334 8.16 0.35 14.68
C PRO A 334 7.03 -0.67 14.77
N ASN A 335 7.17 -1.77 14.04
CA ASN A 335 6.40 -2.99 14.22
C ASN A 335 7.39 -4.07 14.69
N ILE A 336 7.12 -4.68 15.84
CA ILE A 336 8.01 -5.63 16.51
C ILE A 336 7.28 -6.96 16.57
N ALA A 337 7.89 -8.02 16.03
CA ALA A 337 7.28 -9.34 16.03
C ALA A 337 8.30 -10.45 16.26
N GLU A 338 7.86 -11.50 16.93
CA GLU A 338 8.58 -12.76 17.05
C GLU A 338 8.54 -13.52 15.71
N THR A 339 9.66 -14.12 15.35
CA THR A 339 9.78 -15.04 14.21
C THR A 339 10.66 -16.24 14.57
N THR A 340 10.65 -17.27 13.73
CA THR A 340 11.44 -18.49 13.91
C THR A 340 12.24 -18.76 12.65
N VAL A 341 13.49 -19.16 12.79
CA VAL A 341 14.30 -19.71 11.69
C VAL A 341 13.71 -21.04 11.25
N ILE A 342 13.37 -21.18 9.96
CA ILE A 342 12.73 -22.37 9.38
C ILE A 342 13.54 -23.06 8.27
N ASN A 343 14.63 -22.42 7.81
CA ASN A 343 15.71 -22.96 6.97
C ASN A 343 15.34 -24.17 6.09
N THR A 344 14.36 -24.02 5.19
CA THR A 344 13.71 -25.16 4.55
C THR A 344 14.75 -25.99 3.78
N PRO A 345 14.94 -27.29 4.08
CA PRO A 345 16.17 -28.05 3.72
C PRO A 345 16.56 -28.18 2.23
N ASN A 346 15.76 -27.65 1.31
CA ASN A 346 15.94 -27.70 -0.15
C ASN A 346 15.78 -26.33 -0.86
N LEU A 347 15.52 -25.23 -0.14
CA LEU A 347 15.24 -23.90 -0.72
C LEU A 347 16.50 -23.03 -0.78
N VAL A 348 17.01 -22.56 0.36
CA VAL A 348 18.13 -21.58 0.40
C VAL A 348 19.51 -22.24 0.53
N ARG A 349 19.56 -23.54 0.87
CA ARG A 349 20.75 -24.26 1.34
C ARG A 349 21.96 -24.31 0.38
N THR A 350 21.80 -23.87 -0.87
CA THR A 350 22.87 -23.66 -1.84
C THR A 350 23.69 -22.38 -1.60
N ASP A 351 23.10 -21.35 -0.99
CA ASP A 351 23.71 -20.04 -0.79
C ASP A 351 23.72 -19.65 0.70
N ARG A 352 24.78 -20.05 1.40
CA ARG A 352 24.93 -19.87 2.87
C ARG A 352 25.03 -18.41 3.33
N ARG A 353 24.82 -17.44 2.44
CA ARG A 353 24.71 -16.02 2.80
C ARG A 353 23.38 -15.67 3.47
N TYR A 354 22.33 -16.41 3.12
CA TYR A 354 20.97 -16.17 3.58
C TYR A 354 20.46 -17.31 4.45
N PHE A 355 19.51 -16.98 5.33
CA PHE A 355 18.69 -17.93 6.06
C PHE A 355 17.21 -17.59 5.88
N GLU A 356 16.34 -18.55 6.16
CA GLU A 356 14.88 -18.45 5.97
C GLU A 356 14.21 -18.35 7.34
N VAL A 357 13.32 -17.38 7.48
CA VAL A 357 12.50 -17.17 8.69
C VAL A 357 11.02 -17.20 8.33
N SER A 358 10.18 -17.57 9.30
CA SER A 358 8.73 -17.46 9.11
C SER A 358 8.35 -15.98 8.91
N PRO A 359 7.54 -15.62 7.90
CA PRO A 359 6.93 -14.30 7.88
C PRO A 359 6.10 -14.12 9.18
N PRO A 360 6.23 -13.00 9.91
CA PRO A 360 5.36 -12.74 11.05
C PRO A 360 3.94 -12.37 10.59
N ASP A 361 2.92 -12.86 11.31
CA ASP A 361 1.55 -12.38 11.14
C ASP A 361 1.49 -10.86 11.38
N GLY A 362 0.77 -10.12 10.54
CA GLY A 362 0.59 -8.67 10.68
C GLY A 362 1.72 -7.78 10.15
N MET A 363 2.81 -8.33 9.59
CA MET A 363 3.97 -7.53 9.19
C MET A 363 4.04 -7.24 7.67
N ASN A 364 4.08 -5.95 7.32
CA ASN A 364 4.29 -5.41 5.98
C ASN A 364 5.51 -4.47 6.00
N SER A 365 6.22 -4.38 4.86
CA SER A 365 7.52 -3.67 4.70
C SER A 365 8.64 -4.08 5.66
N GLU A 366 8.93 -5.38 5.69
CA GLU A 366 10.10 -5.97 6.35
C GLU A 366 11.44 -5.59 5.69
N ASN A 367 11.45 -4.86 4.57
CA ASN A 367 12.67 -4.60 3.80
C ASN A 367 13.72 -3.83 4.61
N GLY A 368 14.88 -4.46 4.82
CA GLY A 368 15.95 -3.91 5.65
C GLY A 368 15.72 -4.04 7.16
N ALA A 369 14.69 -4.78 7.60
CA ALA A 369 14.43 -5.01 9.03
C ALA A 369 15.55 -5.86 9.66
N PRO A 370 16.19 -5.40 10.74
CA PRO A 370 17.09 -6.23 11.51
C PRO A 370 16.36 -7.36 12.24
N LEU A 371 17.07 -8.49 12.36
CA LEU A 371 16.71 -9.66 13.15
C LEU A 371 17.71 -9.85 14.28
N TYR A 372 17.23 -10.01 15.50
CA TYR A 372 18.02 -10.17 16.71
C TYR A 372 17.77 -11.52 17.37
N ASP A 373 18.80 -12.08 18.03
CA ASP A 373 18.64 -13.24 18.91
C ASP A 373 18.14 -12.84 20.31
N ALA A 374 17.78 -13.81 21.14
CA ALA A 374 17.34 -13.61 22.53
C ALA A 374 18.42 -13.01 23.48
N LYS A 375 19.53 -12.47 22.95
CA LYS A 375 20.56 -11.70 23.67
C LYS A 375 20.67 -10.26 23.13
N GLY A 376 19.84 -9.86 22.17
CA GLY A 376 19.91 -8.58 21.48
C GLY A 376 21.06 -8.48 20.48
N ALA A 377 21.63 -9.61 20.03
CA ALA A 377 22.68 -9.61 19.02
C ALA A 377 22.07 -9.74 17.61
N LEU A 378 22.48 -8.85 16.69
CA LEU A 378 22.01 -8.85 15.31
C LEU A 378 22.48 -10.14 14.61
N VAL A 379 21.56 -11.00 14.21
CA VAL A 379 21.85 -12.22 13.43
C VAL A 379 21.70 -12.01 11.93
N GLY A 380 20.88 -11.04 11.50
CA GLY A 380 20.71 -10.74 10.08
C GLY A 380 19.83 -9.53 9.78
N ILE A 381 19.60 -9.29 8.49
CA ILE A 381 18.74 -8.23 7.96
C ILE A 381 17.88 -8.83 6.85
N VAL A 382 16.58 -8.56 6.87
CA VAL A 382 15.61 -9.03 5.87
C VAL A 382 15.82 -8.37 4.52
N VAL A 383 15.76 -9.18 3.45
CA VAL A 383 15.99 -8.78 2.05
C VAL A 383 14.89 -9.35 1.14
N THR A 384 14.45 -8.58 0.14
CA THR A 384 13.48 -9.06 -0.86
C THR A 384 14.17 -9.63 -2.09
N GLY A 385 13.75 -10.83 -2.50
CA GLY A 385 14.17 -11.45 -3.76
C GLY A 385 15.55 -12.10 -3.70
N ILE A 386 15.65 -13.28 -3.09
CA ILE A 386 16.79 -14.18 -3.38
C ILE A 386 16.84 -14.43 -4.89
N ARG A 387 18.03 -14.27 -5.48
CA ARG A 387 18.28 -14.54 -6.90
C ARG A 387 17.84 -15.96 -7.28
N PRO A 388 17.13 -16.19 -8.41
CA PRO A 388 16.62 -17.50 -8.78
C PRO A 388 17.69 -18.63 -8.86
N GLU A 389 18.96 -18.27 -9.07
CA GLU A 389 20.10 -19.20 -9.08
C GLU A 389 20.54 -19.67 -7.69
N SER A 390 20.27 -18.86 -6.65
CA SER A 390 20.54 -19.20 -5.25
C SER A 390 19.41 -20.05 -4.64
N ILE A 391 18.21 -20.02 -5.24
CA ILE A 391 17.07 -20.87 -4.89
C ILE A 391 17.27 -22.28 -5.49
N GLY A 392 17.24 -23.30 -4.63
CA GLY A 392 17.29 -24.70 -5.05
C GLY A 392 16.11 -25.10 -5.94
N ARG A 393 16.26 -26.19 -6.72
CA ARG A 393 15.18 -26.70 -7.61
C ARG A 393 14.02 -27.30 -6.81
N VAL A 394 13.13 -26.44 -6.33
CA VAL A 394 11.91 -26.84 -5.62
C VAL A 394 10.99 -27.67 -6.54
N LYS A 395 10.51 -28.81 -6.03
CA LYS A 395 9.45 -29.61 -6.67
C LYS A 395 8.11 -29.31 -6.00
N GLY A 396 7.43 -28.27 -6.47
CA GLY A 396 6.10 -27.89 -5.98
C GLY A 396 5.76 -26.46 -6.40
N ALA A 397 4.64 -25.95 -5.88
CA ALA A 397 4.51 -24.52 -5.66
C ALA A 397 5.46 -24.10 -4.53
N LEU A 398 5.90 -22.84 -4.53
CA LEU A 398 6.53 -22.24 -3.36
C LEU A 398 5.45 -22.00 -2.29
N PRO A 399 5.82 -21.97 -0.99
CA PRO A 399 4.94 -21.42 0.05
C PRO A 399 4.49 -19.98 -0.27
N GLU A 400 3.28 -19.63 0.13
CA GLU A 400 2.80 -18.24 0.13
C GLU A 400 3.49 -17.49 1.29
N LYS A 401 4.17 -16.37 0.98
CA LYS A 401 5.14 -15.64 1.83
C LYS A 401 6.31 -16.51 2.36
N MET A 402 7.54 -16.18 1.93
CA MET A 402 8.78 -16.65 2.55
C MET A 402 9.67 -15.43 2.82
N THR A 403 10.05 -15.21 4.08
CA THR A 403 10.96 -14.13 4.45
C THR A 403 12.39 -14.65 4.50
N PHE A 404 13.31 -13.90 3.90
CA PHE A 404 14.73 -14.25 3.82
C PHE A 404 15.58 -13.14 4.41
N ALA A 405 16.63 -13.53 5.13
CA ALA A 405 17.56 -12.59 5.74
C ALA A 405 19.01 -12.92 5.40
N MET A 406 19.82 -11.89 5.12
CA MET A 406 21.27 -12.03 5.02
C MET A 406 21.89 -12.02 6.41
N ARG A 407 22.94 -12.83 6.63
CA ARG A 407 23.63 -12.97 7.91
C ARG A 407 24.50 -11.76 8.29
N ALA A 408 24.47 -11.39 9.57
CA ALA A 408 25.28 -10.33 10.15
C ALA A 408 26.79 -10.64 10.20
N ASP A 409 27.19 -11.91 10.23
CA ASP A 409 28.61 -12.29 10.25
C ASP A 409 29.31 -12.00 8.90
N LEU A 410 28.57 -12.00 7.79
CA LEU A 410 29.04 -11.55 6.48
C LEU A 410 29.05 -10.02 6.35
N MET A 411 28.05 -9.34 6.92
CA MET A 411 28.05 -7.86 7.01
C MET A 411 29.27 -7.37 7.80
N SER A 412 29.66 -8.08 8.85
CA SER A 412 30.90 -7.83 9.60
C SER A 412 32.17 -7.90 8.74
N VAL A 413 32.17 -8.70 7.66
CA VAL A 413 33.27 -8.74 6.68
C VAL A 413 33.23 -7.53 5.75
N LEU A 414 32.04 -7.17 5.24
CA LEU A 414 31.83 -5.97 4.42
C LEU A 414 32.31 -4.70 5.15
N MET A 415 31.94 -4.56 6.43
CA MET A 415 32.36 -3.43 7.27
C MET A 415 33.88 -3.40 7.50
N HIS A 416 34.48 -4.56 7.81
CA HIS A 416 35.91 -4.65 8.05
C HIS A 416 36.76 -4.30 6.80
N ILE A 417 36.35 -4.78 5.62
CA ILE A 417 37.03 -4.48 4.34
C ILE A 417 37.01 -2.99 4.02
N ASN A 418 35.92 -2.29 4.36
CA ASN A 418 35.77 -0.86 4.12
C ASN A 418 36.24 0.01 5.30
N GLY A 419 36.89 -0.57 6.32
CA GLY A 419 37.47 0.16 7.45
C GLY A 419 36.45 0.74 8.44
N ILE A 420 35.19 0.31 8.38
CA ILE A 420 34.11 0.82 9.25
C ILE A 420 34.18 0.09 10.60
N GLY A 421 34.17 0.86 11.69
CA GLY A 421 34.14 0.32 13.06
C GLY A 421 32.74 -0.17 13.44
N PHE A 422 32.64 -1.35 14.06
CA PHE A 422 31.39 -1.96 14.50
C PHE A 422 31.56 -2.68 15.85
N VAL A 423 30.44 -2.88 16.56
CA VAL A 423 30.40 -3.63 17.81
C VAL A 423 30.23 -5.12 17.50
N LYS A 424 31.03 -5.99 18.13
CA LYS A 424 30.86 -7.44 18.07
C LYS A 424 30.28 -7.96 19.37
N ALA A 425 29.44 -8.99 19.28
CA ALA A 425 29.05 -9.78 20.44
C ALA A 425 30.29 -10.27 21.19
N LYS A 426 30.30 -10.11 22.52
CA LYS A 426 31.24 -10.83 23.39
C LYS A 426 30.82 -12.28 23.45
N ALA A 427 31.78 -13.19 23.61
CA ALA A 427 31.53 -14.62 23.66
C ALA A 427 30.61 -15.05 24.82
N ASP A 428 30.52 -14.23 25.88
CA ASP A 428 29.59 -14.42 27.00
C ASP A 428 29.25 -13.07 27.67
N PRO A 429 27.96 -12.73 27.90
CA PRO A 429 27.55 -11.55 28.66
C PRO A 429 26.78 -11.91 29.96
N ASP A 430 27.50 -12.05 31.08
CA ASP A 430 26.93 -12.07 32.45
C ASP A 430 26.16 -10.78 32.81
N GLY A 431 26.25 -9.74 31.97
CA GLY A 431 25.46 -8.52 32.08
C GLY A 431 24.29 -8.53 31.11
N ALA A 432 23.09 -8.82 31.61
CA ALA A 432 21.87 -8.64 30.85
C ALA A 432 21.65 -7.13 30.55
N THR A 433 21.99 -6.72 29.33
CA THR A 433 21.31 -5.59 28.69
C THR A 433 19.85 -5.96 28.51
N ASP A 434 18.96 -5.01 28.78
CA ASP A 434 17.55 -5.16 28.45
C ASP A 434 17.40 -5.26 26.93
N VAL A 435 16.92 -6.41 26.46
CA VAL A 435 17.03 -6.84 25.05
C VAL A 435 16.19 -5.93 24.16
N GLU A 436 14.92 -5.72 24.51
CA GLU A 436 14.00 -4.80 23.82
C GLU A 436 14.56 -3.37 23.74
N THR A 437 15.26 -2.91 24.79
CA THR A 437 15.95 -1.61 24.80
C THR A 437 17.16 -1.56 23.87
N ALA A 438 17.96 -2.64 23.76
CA ALA A 438 19.14 -2.67 22.89
C ALA A 438 18.78 -2.77 21.40
N GLU A 439 17.74 -3.54 21.08
CA GLU A 439 17.22 -3.73 19.72
C GLU A 439 16.55 -2.45 19.22
N SER A 440 15.66 -1.86 20.04
CA SER A 440 15.00 -0.59 19.72
C SER A 440 15.95 0.62 19.67
N ALA A 441 17.10 0.58 20.36
CA ALA A 441 18.12 1.62 20.27
C ALA A 441 18.91 1.62 18.94
N SER A 442 18.88 0.51 18.19
CA SER A 442 19.71 0.33 16.98
C SER A 442 18.91 0.10 15.69
N ALA A 443 17.66 -0.37 15.78
CA ALA A 443 16.73 -0.41 14.65
C ALA A 443 16.20 1.00 14.29
N VAL A 444 16.13 1.32 13.00
CA VAL A 444 15.72 2.64 12.47
C VAL A 444 14.81 2.50 11.26
N ALA A 445 13.97 3.51 11.02
CA ALA A 445 13.21 3.60 9.78
C ALA A 445 14.04 4.27 8.67
N VAL A 446 13.95 3.78 7.44
CA VAL A 446 14.62 4.35 6.27
C VAL A 446 13.57 4.84 5.29
N GLU A 447 13.64 6.13 4.96
CA GLU A 447 12.63 6.86 4.20
C GLU A 447 13.16 7.31 2.84
N CYS A 448 12.49 6.92 1.76
CA CYS A 448 12.78 7.37 0.41
C CYS A 448 11.97 8.62 0.03
N TRP A 449 12.61 9.65 -0.50
CA TRP A 449 11.94 10.88 -0.94
C TRP A 449 12.32 11.23 -2.39
N LEU A 450 11.34 11.42 -3.28
CA LEU A 450 11.52 11.81 -4.70
C LEU A 450 11.54 13.33 -4.93
N GLY A 451 11.65 14.12 -3.86
CA GLY A 451 11.50 15.57 -3.85
C GLY A 451 11.01 15.99 -2.46
N GLU A 452 10.02 16.88 -2.39
CA GLU A 452 9.34 17.23 -1.12
C GLU A 452 8.41 16.11 -0.56
N GLY A 453 8.51 14.89 -1.11
CA GLY A 453 7.76 13.68 -0.70
C GLY A 453 6.43 13.47 -1.41
N ARG A 454 5.68 12.45 -0.97
CA ARG A 454 4.24 12.32 -1.30
C ARG A 454 3.53 13.52 -0.64
N THR A 455 3.38 14.64 -1.35
CA THR A 455 2.53 15.76 -0.89
C THR A 455 1.09 15.37 -1.15
N ILE A 456 0.45 14.83 -0.13
CA ILE A 456 -0.95 14.42 -0.13
C ILE A 456 -1.80 15.71 -0.12
N ASN A 457 -2.09 16.23 -1.31
CA ASN A 457 -2.68 17.55 -1.53
C ASN A 457 -4.20 17.51 -1.30
N PRO A 458 -4.72 18.06 -0.19
CA PRO A 458 -6.07 17.74 0.22
C PRO A 458 -7.05 18.88 -0.04
N GLY A 459 -8.20 18.50 -0.52
CA GLY A 459 -9.39 19.35 -0.51
C GLY A 459 -10.58 18.69 -1.19
N ALA A 460 -10.64 17.35 -1.20
CA ALA A 460 -11.84 16.63 -1.60
C ALA A 460 -12.93 16.85 -0.53
N ILE A 461 -12.66 16.44 0.71
CA ILE A 461 -13.65 16.38 1.83
C ILE A 461 -14.42 17.70 2.03
N SER A 462 -13.70 18.81 2.28
CA SER A 462 -14.32 20.12 2.55
C SER A 462 -15.00 20.75 1.33
N ARG A 463 -14.45 20.59 0.11
CA ARG A 463 -15.07 21.14 -1.11
C ARG A 463 -16.27 20.31 -1.57
N MET A 464 -16.23 18.99 -1.45
CA MET A 464 -17.37 18.10 -1.73
C MET A 464 -18.55 18.36 -0.78
N ARG A 465 -18.29 18.67 0.50
CA ARG A 465 -19.34 19.10 1.45
C ARG A 465 -20.07 20.38 1.03
N GLN A 466 -19.43 21.26 0.26
CA GLN A 466 -20.07 22.47 -0.30
C GLN A 466 -20.75 22.23 -1.65
N ALA A 467 -20.35 21.21 -2.40
CA ALA A 467 -20.99 20.81 -3.66
C ALA A 467 -22.27 19.98 -3.48
N GLY A 468 -22.55 19.52 -2.25
CA GLY A 468 -23.74 18.74 -1.88
C GLY A 468 -24.77 19.50 -1.04
N GLN A 469 -24.74 20.84 -1.03
CA GLN A 469 -25.73 21.73 -0.39
C GLN A 469 -26.36 22.69 -1.40
#